data_AF-A0A4Y8SLH4-F1
#
_entry.id   AF-A0A4Y8SLH4-F1
#
_cell.length_a   1.000
_cell.length_b   1.000
_cell.length_c   1.000
_cell.angle_alpha   90.00
_cell.angle_beta   90.00
_cell.angle_gamma   90.00
#
_symmetry.space_group_name_H-M   'P 1'
#
loop_
_entity.id
_entity.type
_entity.pdbx_description
1 polymer ?
#
loop_
_entity_poly.entity_id
_entity_poly.type
_entity_poly.pdbx_seq_one_letter_code
_entity_poly.pdbx_strand_id
1 'polypeptide(L)'
;MSNPNTSGFQQFLDDEVTGVAREHLLEKALAARQNRVVEAYSGNAYYVAFEEDEVVIEHHYVEDWPAVRLPLQAFITALQTDASNP
;
A
#
# COMPACT_ATOMS: atom_id res chain seq x y z
N MET A 1 13.45 -17.81 6.29
CA MET A 1 14.04 -16.54 5.83
C MET A 1 12.87 -15.62 5.56
N SER A 2 12.64 -14.62 6.42
CA SER A 2 11.54 -13.66 6.23
C SER A 2 11.90 -12.74 5.07
N ASN A 3 11.06 -12.67 4.04
CA ASN A 3 11.26 -11.70 2.96
C ASN A 3 11.12 -10.29 3.56
N PRO A 4 12.13 -9.41 3.46
CA PRO A 4 12.07 -8.07 4.03
C PRO A 4 10.91 -7.23 3.45
N ASN A 5 10.48 -7.53 2.22
CA ASN A 5 9.29 -6.92 1.60
C ASN A 5 7.99 -7.31 2.30
N THR A 6 7.90 -8.50 2.90
CA THR A 6 6.70 -8.93 3.63
C THR A 6 6.61 -8.24 5.00
N SER A 7 7.75 -8.00 5.67
CA SER A 7 7.76 -7.27 6.94
C SER A 7 7.41 -5.79 6.77
N GLY A 8 7.95 -5.12 5.74
CA GLY A 8 7.63 -3.70 5.51
C GLY A 8 6.17 -3.50 5.10
N PHE A 9 5.62 -4.42 4.28
CA PHE A 9 4.21 -4.34 3.91
C PHE A 9 3.28 -4.54 5.10
N GLN A 10 3.54 -5.54 5.96
CA GLN A 10 2.73 -5.75 7.15
C GLN A 10 2.81 -4.54 8.09
N GLN A 11 4.00 -3.98 8.29
CA GLN A 11 4.17 -2.78 9.10
C GLN A 11 3.34 -1.60 8.57
N PHE A 12 3.31 -1.39 7.25
CA PHE A 12 2.44 -0.38 6.64
C PHE A 12 0.95 -0.62 6.93
N LEU A 13 0.47 -1.87 6.83
CA LEU A 13 -0.91 -2.22 7.15
C LEU A 13 -1.24 -1.88 8.60
N ASP A 14 -0.37 -2.26 9.53
CA ASP A 14 -0.58 -2.09 10.96
C ASP A 14 -0.52 -0.61 11.39
N ASP A 15 0.36 0.19 10.77
CA ASP A 15 0.63 1.57 11.18
C ASP A 15 -0.31 2.60 10.52
N GLU A 16 -0.70 2.41 9.26
CA GLU A 16 -1.33 3.44 8.43
C GLU A 16 -2.74 3.07 7.94
N VAL A 17 -3.04 1.78 7.78
CA VAL A 17 -4.28 1.32 7.13
C VAL A 17 -5.44 1.25 8.12
N THR A 18 -5.92 2.43 8.51
CA THR A 18 -7.23 2.61 9.17
C THR A 18 -8.39 2.32 8.20
N GLY A 19 -9.63 2.19 8.69
CA GLY A 19 -10.80 1.96 7.84
C GLY A 19 -10.97 2.99 6.71
N VAL A 20 -10.79 4.28 7.00
CA VAL A 20 -10.89 5.35 6.00
C VAL A 20 -9.70 5.34 5.04
N ALA A 21 -8.48 5.16 5.56
CA ALA A 21 -7.28 5.06 4.73
C ALA A 21 -7.39 3.88 3.76
N ARG A 22 -7.91 2.74 4.24
CA ARG A 22 -8.15 1.54 3.46
C ARG A 22 -9.10 1.79 2.30
N GLU A 23 -10.24 2.44 2.53
CA GLU A 23 -11.20 2.77 1.47
C GLU A 23 -10.56 3.64 0.38
N HIS A 24 -9.82 4.68 0.78
CA HIS A 24 -9.11 5.55 -0.16
C HIS A 24 -8.03 4.80 -0.96
N LEU A 25 -7.26 3.94 -0.29
CA LEU A 25 -6.22 3.13 -0.93
C LEU A 25 -6.83 2.11 -1.91
N LEU A 26 -7.97 1.49 -1.56
CA LEU A 26 -8.71 0.59 -2.44
C LEU A 26 -9.27 1.30 -3.66
N GLU A 27 -9.87 2.48 -3.48
CA GLU A 27 -10.39 3.29 -4.59
C GLU A 27 -9.27 3.63 -5.59
N LYS A 28 -8.13 4.12 -5.07
CA LYS A 28 -6.95 4.46 -5.87
C LYS A 28 -6.36 3.24 -6.58
N ALA A 29 -6.20 2.12 -5.88
CA ALA A 29 -5.66 0.89 -6.46
C ALA A 29 -6.57 0.34 -7.59
N LEU A 30 -7.89 0.38 -7.40
CA LEU A 30 -8.86 -0.05 -8.40
C LEU A 30 -8.90 0.90 -9.61
N ALA A 31 -8.67 2.20 -9.41
CA ALA A 31 -8.54 3.16 -10.50
C ALA A 31 -7.26 2.95 -11.30
N ALA A 32 -6.12 2.72 -10.61
CA ALA A 32 -4.84 2.41 -11.25
C ALA A 32 -4.93 1.15 -12.10
N ARG A 33 -5.59 0.09 -11.60
CA ARG A 33 -5.84 -1.17 -12.34
C ARG A 33 -6.65 -0.96 -13.62
N GLN A 34 -7.43 0.10 -13.71
CA GLN A 34 -8.20 0.48 -14.91
C GLN A 34 -7.41 1.40 -15.85
N ASN A 35 -6.07 1.47 -15.70
CA ASN A 35 -5.16 2.35 -16.43
C ASN A 35 -5.56 3.84 -16.31
N ARG A 36 -6.14 4.24 -15.18
CA ARG A 36 -6.37 5.65 -14.88
C ARG A 36 -5.11 6.21 -14.23
N VAL A 37 -4.79 7.46 -14.56
CA VAL A 37 -3.78 8.22 -13.83
C VAL A 37 -4.31 8.49 -12.43
N VAL A 38 -3.58 8.04 -11.42
CA VAL A 38 -3.95 8.20 -10.01
C VAL A 38 -2.81 8.90 -9.30
N GLU A 39 -3.15 9.95 -8.55
CA GLU A 39 -2.18 10.58 -7.67
C GLU A 39 -1.80 9.64 -6.53
N ALA A 40 -0.52 9.66 -6.16
CA ALA A 40 -0.04 8.92 -5.00
C ALA A 40 -0.84 9.28 -3.74
N TYR A 41 -0.95 8.32 -2.84
CA TYR A 41 -1.53 8.52 -1.53
C TYR A 41 -0.41 8.87 -0.54
N SER A 42 -0.50 10.03 0.10
CA SER A 42 0.39 10.39 1.20
C SER A 42 -0.38 10.26 2.51
N GLY A 43 -0.02 9.26 3.29
CA GLY A 43 -0.48 9.07 4.66
C GLY A 43 0.33 9.89 5.66
N ASN A 44 0.20 9.53 6.93
CA ASN A 44 0.91 10.14 8.05
C ASN A 44 2.40 9.81 8.02
N ALA A 45 2.75 8.52 7.95
CA ALA A 45 4.13 8.04 7.94
C ALA A 45 4.56 7.45 6.61
N TYR A 46 3.61 7.13 5.73
CA TYR A 46 3.87 6.42 4.48
C TYR A 46 3.43 7.19 3.24
N TYR A 47 4.14 6.94 2.15
CA TYR A 47 3.81 7.35 0.80
C TYR A 47 3.53 6.11 -0.04
N VAL A 48 2.44 6.13 -0.82
CA VAL A 48 2.00 5.01 -1.66
C VAL A 48 1.82 5.50 -3.09
N ALA A 49 2.72 5.07 -3.97
CA ALA A 49 2.66 5.32 -5.40
C ALA A 49 2.02 4.13 -6.13
N PHE A 50 1.18 4.44 -7.12
CA PHE A 50 0.53 3.46 -7.98
C PHE A 50 1.13 3.54 -9.38
N GLU A 51 1.83 2.49 -9.79
CA GLU A 51 2.36 2.30 -11.14
C GLU A 51 1.43 1.36 -11.94
N GLU A 52 1.73 1.10 -13.21
CA GLU A 52 0.82 0.33 -14.10
C GLU A 52 0.44 -1.04 -13.52
N ASP A 53 1.42 -1.79 -13.00
CA ASP A 53 1.21 -3.14 -12.46
C ASP A 53 1.69 -3.33 -11.01
N GLU A 54 2.27 -2.30 -10.40
CA GLU A 54 2.87 -2.36 -9.08
C GLU A 54 2.46 -1.20 -8.16
N VAL A 55 2.58 -1.44 -6.87
CA VAL A 55 2.44 -0.43 -5.83
C VAL A 55 3.78 -0.31 -5.13
N VAL A 56 4.23 0.94 -4.98
CA VAL A 56 5.44 1.28 -4.26
C VAL A 56 5.05 1.99 -2.97
N ILE A 57 5.51 1.48 -1.85
CA ILE A 57 5.28 2.05 -0.52
C ILE A 57 6.63 2.50 0.01
N GLU A 58 6.69 3.72 0.53
CA GLU A 58 7.86 4.35 1.12
C GLU A 58 7.51 4.93 2.49
N HIS A 59 8.50 5.05 3.38
CA HIS A 59 8.32 5.62 4.70
C HIS A 59 8.96 7.01 4.75
N HIS A 60 8.18 8.05 5.09
CA HIS A 60 8.62 9.46 5.05
C HIS A 60 9.79 9.76 5.99
N TYR A 61 9.78 9.17 7.18
CA TYR A 61 10.70 9.58 8.27
C TYR A 61 11.87 8.62 8.52
N VAL A 62 11.99 7.53 7.76
CA VAL A 62 13.03 6.52 7.99
C VAL A 62 13.80 6.34 6.68
N GLU A 63 14.93 7.03 6.57
CA GLU A 63 15.73 7.11 5.33
C GLU A 63 16.22 5.74 4.84
N ASP A 64 16.57 4.83 5.75
CA ASP A 64 17.04 3.48 5.42
C ASP A 64 15.91 2.45 5.33
N TRP A 65 14.65 2.88 5.38
CA TRP A 65 13.52 1.95 5.25
C TRP A 65 13.38 1.53 3.79
N PRO A 66 13.51 0.22 3.49
CA PRO A 66 13.49 -0.24 2.11
C PRO A 66 12.11 -0.07 1.50
N ALA A 67 12.03 0.63 0.37
CA ALA A 67 10.79 0.78 -0.38
C ALA A 67 10.17 -0.59 -0.70
N VAL A 68 8.94 -0.79 -0.26
CA VAL A 68 8.19 -2.02 -0.47
C VAL A 68 7.53 -1.95 -1.82
N ARG A 69 7.82 -2.95 -2.67
CA ARG A 69 7.21 -3.10 -3.98
C ARG A 69 6.42 -4.40 -4.03
N LEU A 70 5.19 -4.31 -4.50
CA LEU A 70 4.33 -5.48 -4.67
C LEU A 70 3.39 -5.30 -5.86
N PRO A 71 2.95 -6.42 -6.50
CA PRO A 71 1.97 -6.34 -7.57
C PRO A 71 0.70 -5.64 -7.11
N LEU A 72 0.12 -4.79 -7.96
CA LEU A 72 -1.10 -4.04 -7.68
C LEU A 72 -2.26 -4.96 -7.27
N GLN A 73 -2.38 -6.13 -7.93
CA GLN A 73 -3.38 -7.12 -7.57
C GLN A 73 -3.16 -7.71 -6.17
N ALA A 74 -1.91 -7.93 -5.74
CA ALA A 74 -1.60 -8.42 -4.40
C ALA A 74 -1.94 -7.37 -3.34
N PHE A 75 -1.67 -6.10 -3.62
CA PHE A 75 -2.04 -4.96 -2.76
C PHE A 75 -3.56 -4.88 -2.56
N ILE A 76 -4.34 -4.94 -3.65
CA ILE A 76 -5.81 -4.94 -3.60
C ILE A 76 -6.34 -6.09 -2.75
N THR A 77 -5.84 -7.31 -2.98
CA THR A 77 -6.28 -8.50 -2.23
C THR A 77 -5.97 -8.39 -0.75
N ALA A 78 -4.80 -7.84 -0.39
CA ALA A 78 -4.43 -7.62 1.01
C ALA A 78 -5.38 -6.62 1.69
N LEU A 79 -5.65 -5.47 1.08
CA LEU A 79 -6.58 -4.47 1.62
C LEU A 79 -8.01 -5.01 1.80
N GLN A 80 -8.45 -5.91 0.90
CA GLN A 80 -9.77 -6.54 1.00
C GLN A 80 -9.84 -7.60 2.10
N THR A 81 -8.77 -8.35 2.31
CA THR A 81 -8.72 -9.44 3.30
C THR A 81 -8.62 -8.88 4.72
N ASP A 82 -7.86 -7.81 4.90
CA ASP A 82 -7.68 -7.12 6.18
C ASP A 82 -9.00 -6.48 6.70
N ALA A 83 -10.01 -6.32 5.84
CA ALA A 83 -11.37 -5.94 6.23
C ALA A 83 -12.16 -7.03 6.99
N SER A 84 -11.61 -8.24 7.10
CA SER A 84 -12.24 -9.35 7.80
C SER A 84 -11.85 -9.46 9.27
N ASN A 85 -10.95 -8.60 9.78
CA ASN A 85 -10.57 -8.57 11.19
C ASN A 85 -11.15 -7.30 11.84
N PRO A 86 -12.27 -7.42 12.59
CA PRO A 86 -12.98 -6.29 13.22
C PRO A 86 -12.25 -5.69 14.42
#